data_AF-Q54MX4-F1
#
_entry.id   AF-Q54MX4-F1
#
_cell.length_a   1.000
_cell.length_b   1.000
_cell.length_c   1.000
_cell.angle_alpha   90.00
_cell.angle_beta   90.00
_cell.angle_gamma   90.00
#
_symmetry.space_group_name_H-M   'P 1'
#
loop_
_entity.id
_entity.type
_entity.pdbx_description
1 polymer ?
#
loop_
_entity_poly.entity_id
_entity_poly.type
_entity_poly.pdbx_seq_one_letter_code
_entity_poly.pdbx_strand_id
1 'polypeptide(L)'
;MYKGFNFLFLILFLLLAFNISFIVSQNTISVNYNVQRNYNSFEECGLIGEPVCTSLEDAGNRAILLSKTSNPTNFINIIGNIDGSTPVTFGNLYNYCGRLFIRSSNSNISININGSNSTQQPFLTIQEADQPNSTFPCSIPRIFQFQYINFTNWNQTLVNININHETDLNSVNPSKSLTVYFQLVNIISSSSILKIYPKNFGENYNLQAITVAYLSTIGIDLKSSSVLFLPNSTQFYLPPIYLVGASIISILSLSDSTFESTPFIFSDNGSVSSVDSEVSNNNFYSYPFIMAVNGGKVLLPILSFTNNSLSTFVYFSNFNNQPSIKVTFSNNIFGNSFIQNSKFMKYKYENSIFVIKDSDFSTIDLLGYSILNQNTITNDLIYIVNSSLNLDNSVIRSPMLVPQHIINSINSSVSIINFNLTISELPIVGYNSNIHLFSSVFTNNVYCGCQGCSYYIQLDLVNLNQYSSQ
;
A
#
# COMPACT_ATOMS: atom_id res chain seq x y z
N MET A 1 12.46 -52.76 32.78
CA MET A 1 12.44 -51.50 33.54
C MET A 1 12.09 -50.37 32.58
N TYR A 2 10.80 -50.16 32.32
CA TYR A 2 10.20 -48.91 31.82
C TYR A 2 8.71 -49.05 32.13
N LYS A 3 8.31 -48.52 33.28
CA LYS A 3 6.91 -48.54 33.75
C LYS A 3 6.09 -47.72 32.77
N GLY A 4 4.94 -48.28 32.38
CA GLY A 4 4.04 -47.75 31.36
C GLY A 4 3.85 -46.25 31.48
N PHE A 5 4.20 -45.53 30.41
CA PHE A 5 3.92 -44.13 30.24
C PHE A 5 2.40 -43.96 30.28
N ASN A 6 1.90 -43.39 31.37
CA ASN A 6 0.49 -43.40 31.70
C ASN A 6 -0.24 -42.42 30.77
N PHE A 7 -0.78 -42.93 29.67
CA PHE A 7 -1.45 -42.19 28.59
C PHE A 7 -2.52 -41.21 29.12
N LEU A 8 -3.14 -41.56 30.26
CA LEU A 8 -4.11 -40.72 30.96
C LEU A 8 -3.52 -39.39 31.45
N PHE A 9 -2.26 -39.39 31.92
CA PHE A 9 -1.59 -38.18 32.42
C PHE A 9 -1.26 -37.20 31.29
N LEU A 10 -0.88 -37.71 30.12
CA LEU A 10 -0.64 -36.90 28.93
C LEU A 10 -1.91 -36.20 28.44
N ILE A 11 -3.04 -36.93 28.40
CA ILE A 11 -4.35 -36.37 28.00
C ILE A 11 -4.80 -35.30 29.00
N LEU A 12 -4.66 -35.55 30.30
CA LEU A 12 -5.03 -34.58 31.33
C LEU A 12 -4.18 -33.30 31.22
N PHE A 13 -2.87 -33.44 30.98
CA PHE A 13 -1.98 -32.30 30.80
C PHE A 13 -2.28 -31.53 29.51
N LEU A 14 -2.66 -32.21 28.42
CA LEU A 14 -3.13 -31.56 27.18
C LEU A 14 -4.46 -30.81 27.39
N LEU A 15 -5.42 -31.39 28.11
CA LEU A 15 -6.69 -30.74 28.46
C LEU A 15 -6.49 -29.55 29.40
N LEU A 16 -5.62 -29.68 30.39
CA LEU A 16 -5.23 -28.58 31.28
C LEU A 16 -4.46 -27.50 30.52
N ALA A 17 -3.54 -27.86 29.64
CA ALA A 17 -2.85 -26.89 28.77
C ALA A 17 -3.85 -26.18 27.86
N PHE A 18 -4.83 -26.88 27.27
CA PHE A 18 -5.89 -26.26 26.47
C PHE A 18 -6.80 -25.33 27.29
N ASN A 19 -7.17 -25.73 28.51
CA ASN A 19 -8.06 -24.93 29.36
C ASN A 19 -7.34 -23.77 30.07
N ILE A 20 -6.06 -23.92 30.43
CA ILE A 20 -5.23 -22.87 31.06
C ILE A 20 -4.74 -21.87 30.01
N SER A 21 -4.50 -22.28 28.75
CA SER A 21 -3.96 -21.39 27.71
C SER A 21 -4.98 -20.44 27.07
N PHE A 22 -6.27 -20.51 27.36
CA PHE A 22 -7.27 -19.60 26.75
C PHE A 22 -8.37 -19.12 27.69
N ILE A 23 -8.00 -18.58 28.85
CA ILE A 23 -8.75 -17.43 29.40
C ILE A 23 -8.01 -16.17 28.94
N VAL A 24 -7.95 -15.97 27.62
CA VAL A 24 -7.68 -14.62 27.10
C VAL A 24 -8.91 -13.82 27.47
N SER A 25 -8.79 -12.82 28.35
CA SER A 25 -9.91 -11.93 28.65
C SER A 25 -10.33 -11.24 27.36
N GLN A 26 -11.42 -11.71 26.75
CA GLN A 26 -12.02 -11.10 25.58
C GLN A 26 -13.09 -10.12 26.06
N ASN A 27 -12.77 -8.83 26.05
CA ASN A 27 -13.77 -7.82 26.39
C ASN A 27 -14.50 -7.39 25.12
N THR A 28 -15.83 -7.43 25.15
CA THR A 28 -16.66 -6.87 24.10
C THR A 28 -17.25 -5.55 24.60
N ILE A 29 -16.97 -4.47 23.89
CA ILE A 29 -17.44 -3.11 24.14
C ILE A 29 -18.48 -2.80 23.07
N SER A 30 -19.72 -2.54 23.49
CA SER A 30 -20.82 -2.24 22.57
C SER A 30 -20.98 -0.74 22.36
N VAL A 31 -21.15 -0.31 21.10
CA VAL A 31 -21.31 1.10 20.71
C VAL A 31 -22.59 1.28 19.92
N ASN A 32 -23.41 2.27 20.25
CA ASN A 32 -24.61 2.61 19.48
C ASN A 32 -24.82 4.13 19.44
N TYR A 33 -24.71 4.72 18.26
CA TYR A 33 -24.94 6.16 18.07
C TYR A 33 -26.43 6.54 18.11
N ASN A 34 -27.35 5.56 18.08
CA ASN A 34 -28.79 5.80 18.02
C ASN A 34 -29.46 5.87 19.41
N VAL A 35 -28.69 5.87 20.49
CA VAL A 35 -29.20 6.00 21.86
C VAL A 35 -28.59 7.21 22.55
N GLN A 36 -29.33 7.79 23.48
CA GLN A 36 -28.83 8.90 24.29
C GLN A 36 -27.82 8.38 25.32
N ARG A 37 -26.78 9.18 25.58
CA ARG A 37 -25.78 8.88 26.60
C ARG A 37 -26.43 8.82 27.98
N ASN A 38 -26.23 7.72 28.68
CA ASN A 38 -26.74 7.46 30.04
C ASN A 38 -25.64 6.97 31.01
N TYR A 39 -24.39 7.34 30.73
CA TYR A 39 -23.22 7.13 31.58
C TYR A 39 -22.45 8.44 31.78
N ASN A 40 -21.78 8.60 32.93
CA ASN A 40 -21.08 9.85 33.25
C ASN A 40 -19.71 9.91 32.59
N SER A 41 -19.01 8.77 32.51
CA SER A 41 -17.66 8.68 31.94
C SER A 41 -17.47 7.41 31.11
N PHE A 42 -16.43 7.38 30.27
CA PHE A 42 -16.20 6.25 29.36
C PHE A 42 -15.89 4.94 30.11
N GLU A 43 -15.51 5.00 31.39
CA GLU A 43 -15.28 3.84 32.24
C GLU A 43 -16.55 3.07 32.61
N GLU A 44 -17.72 3.66 32.39
CA GLU A 44 -19.03 3.12 32.79
C GLU A 44 -19.83 2.60 31.59
N CYS A 45 -19.21 2.45 30.41
CA CYS A 45 -19.92 2.04 29.19
C CYS A 45 -19.34 0.81 28.49
N GLY A 46 -20.24 0.14 27.76
CA GLY A 46 -19.95 -0.80 26.70
C GLY A 46 -19.83 -2.26 27.13
N LEU A 47 -19.54 -2.57 28.39
CA LEU A 47 -19.45 -3.95 28.87
C LEU A 47 -20.83 -4.54 29.22
N ILE A 48 -20.86 -5.85 29.46
CA ILE A 48 -22.07 -6.56 29.89
C ILE A 48 -22.53 -6.00 31.24
N GLY A 49 -23.80 -5.57 31.30
CA GLY A 49 -24.39 -4.96 32.50
C GLY A 49 -24.20 -3.44 32.59
N GLU A 50 -23.38 -2.87 31.71
CA GLU A 50 -23.19 -1.42 31.57
C GLU A 50 -24.05 -0.87 30.42
N PRO A 51 -24.42 0.42 30.45
CA PRO A 51 -24.98 1.07 29.27
C PRO A 51 -24.04 0.98 28.06
N VAL A 52 -24.58 0.93 26.85
CA VAL A 52 -23.75 0.96 25.62
C VAL A 52 -23.03 2.30 25.48
N CYS A 53 -21.81 2.29 24.94
CA CYS A 53 -21.14 3.54 24.61
C CYS A 53 -21.88 4.24 23.47
N THR A 54 -22.02 5.56 23.52
CA THR A 54 -22.72 6.35 22.50
C THR A 54 -21.78 7.06 21.53
N SER A 55 -20.48 6.82 21.67
CA SER A 55 -19.46 7.29 20.74
C SER A 55 -18.34 6.25 20.58
N LEU A 56 -17.68 6.26 19.43
CA LEU A 56 -16.50 5.44 19.19
C LEU A 56 -15.31 5.90 20.03
N GLU A 57 -15.18 7.20 20.29
CA GLU A 57 -14.14 7.76 21.15
C GLU A 57 -14.24 7.24 22.60
N ASP A 58 -15.43 7.23 23.20
CA ASP A 58 -15.63 6.64 24.53
C ASP A 58 -15.28 5.16 24.54
N ALA A 59 -15.69 4.42 23.50
CA ALA A 59 -15.37 3.00 23.37
C ALA A 59 -13.86 2.75 23.19
N GLY A 60 -13.15 3.64 22.47
CA GLY A 60 -11.70 3.61 22.34
C GLY A 60 -10.99 3.86 23.67
N ASN A 61 -11.42 4.87 24.43
CA ASN A 61 -10.89 5.15 25.77
C ASN A 61 -11.16 4.01 26.75
N ARG A 62 -12.34 3.39 26.67
CA ARG A 62 -12.67 2.17 27.42
C ARG A 62 -11.75 1.02 27.03
N ALA A 63 -11.48 0.82 25.74
CA ALA A 63 -10.56 -0.20 25.27
C ALA A 63 -9.13 0.02 25.78
N ILE A 64 -8.65 1.26 25.82
CA ILE A 64 -7.34 1.61 26.40
C ILE A 64 -7.28 1.22 27.87
N LEU A 65 -8.31 1.57 28.66
CA LEU A 65 -8.37 1.23 30.08
C LEU A 65 -8.27 -0.29 30.30
N LEU A 66 -9.06 -1.06 29.54
CA LEU A 66 -9.06 -2.53 29.61
C LEU A 66 -7.74 -3.13 29.10
N SER A 67 -7.03 -2.42 28.22
CA SER A 67 -5.77 -2.89 27.63
C SER A 67 -4.58 -2.93 28.59
N LYS A 68 -4.72 -2.36 29.79
CA LYS A 68 -3.68 -2.37 30.83
C LYS A 68 -3.50 -3.73 31.52
N THR A 69 -4.34 -4.70 31.19
CA THR A 69 -4.27 -6.09 31.66
C THR A 69 -3.35 -6.95 30.76
N SER A 70 -2.95 -8.16 31.17
CA SER A 70 -1.97 -8.97 30.42
C SER A 70 -2.51 -9.48 29.07
N ASN A 71 -1.92 -9.01 27.97
CA ASN A 71 -2.18 -9.39 26.56
C ASN A 71 -3.66 -9.41 26.15
N PRO A 72 -4.35 -8.27 26.19
CA PRO A 72 -5.78 -8.19 26.00
C PRO A 72 -6.15 -8.26 24.51
N THR A 73 -7.18 -9.03 24.23
CA THR A 73 -7.92 -8.96 22.96
C THR A 73 -9.27 -8.31 23.24
N ASN A 74 -9.50 -7.11 22.69
CA ASN A 74 -10.74 -6.39 22.88
C ASN A 74 -11.50 -6.30 21.54
N PHE A 75 -12.82 -6.33 21.62
CA PHE A 75 -13.73 -6.13 20.51
C PHE A 75 -14.57 -4.90 20.76
N ILE A 76 -14.69 -4.02 19.77
CA ILE A 76 -15.66 -2.94 19.72
C ILE A 76 -16.71 -3.33 18.68
N ASN A 77 -17.92 -3.60 19.16
CA ASN A 77 -19.06 -3.96 18.32
C ASN A 77 -19.93 -2.72 18.12
N ILE A 78 -20.01 -2.25 16.88
CA ILE A 78 -20.82 -1.11 16.49
C ILE A 78 -22.23 -1.61 16.11
N ILE A 79 -23.24 -1.02 16.74
CA ILE A 79 -24.65 -1.35 16.60
C ILE A 79 -25.30 -0.29 15.72
N GLY A 80 -25.64 -0.69 14.50
CA GLY A 80 -26.29 0.17 13.50
C GLY A 80 -25.32 1.09 12.75
N ASN A 81 -25.88 1.80 11.77
CA ASN A 81 -25.14 2.78 10.96
C ASN A 81 -24.91 4.07 11.75
N ILE A 82 -23.86 4.80 11.35
CA ILE A 82 -23.59 6.17 11.78
C ILE A 82 -23.80 7.06 10.56
N ASP A 83 -24.91 7.80 10.58
CA ASP A 83 -25.45 8.53 9.42
C ASP A 83 -24.67 9.79 9.03
N GLY A 84 -23.69 10.20 9.85
CA GLY A 84 -22.87 11.37 9.64
C GLY A 84 -23.52 12.66 10.10
N SER A 85 -24.62 12.61 10.86
CA SER A 85 -25.25 13.79 11.48
C SER A 85 -24.33 14.48 12.50
N THR A 86 -23.45 13.71 13.15
CA THR A 86 -22.45 14.18 14.10
C THR A 86 -21.04 13.84 13.62
N PRO A 87 -20.02 14.64 13.96
CA PRO A 87 -18.63 14.27 13.69
C PRO A 87 -18.28 12.94 14.35
N VAL A 88 -17.63 12.05 13.60
CA VAL A 88 -17.20 10.74 14.07
C VAL A 88 -15.68 10.72 14.15
N THR A 89 -15.16 10.37 15.32
CA THR A 89 -13.75 10.06 15.56
C THR A 89 -13.66 8.85 16.49
N PHE A 90 -12.61 8.06 16.30
CA PHE A 90 -12.21 6.99 17.20
C PHE A 90 -11.16 7.45 18.21
N GLY A 91 -10.53 8.60 17.96
CA GLY A 91 -9.57 9.23 18.88
C GLY A 91 -8.13 8.70 18.72
N ASN A 92 -7.31 8.93 19.76
CA ASN A 92 -5.90 8.57 19.78
C ASN A 92 -5.65 7.25 20.53
N LEU A 93 -5.26 6.20 19.81
CA LEU A 93 -5.00 4.88 20.39
C LEU A 93 -3.53 4.58 20.69
N TYR A 94 -2.66 5.61 20.75
CA TYR A 94 -1.24 5.42 21.06
C TYR A 94 -1.00 4.63 22.36
N ASN A 95 -1.83 4.86 23.38
CA ASN A 95 -1.73 4.20 24.69
C ASN A 95 -2.38 2.81 24.75
N TYR A 96 -3.05 2.37 23.68
CA TYR A 96 -3.60 1.01 23.63
C TYR A 96 -2.48 -0.02 23.51
N CYS A 97 -2.58 -1.14 24.23
CA CYS A 97 -1.60 -2.22 24.19
C CYS A 97 -2.28 -3.58 24.00
N GLY A 98 -2.15 -4.20 22.84
CA GLY A 98 -2.78 -5.50 22.54
C GLY A 98 -3.45 -5.54 21.17
N ARG A 99 -4.55 -6.29 21.08
CA ARG A 99 -5.31 -6.51 19.83
C ARG A 99 -6.73 -5.97 19.93
N LEU A 100 -7.05 -4.98 19.11
CA LEU A 100 -8.37 -4.34 19.07
C LEU A 100 -9.06 -4.60 17.73
N PHE A 101 -10.22 -5.24 17.80
CA PHE A 101 -11.08 -5.49 16.65
C PHE A 101 -12.26 -4.51 16.69
N ILE A 102 -12.41 -3.69 15.66
CA ILE A 102 -13.49 -2.72 15.50
C ILE A 102 -14.38 -3.21 14.38
N ARG A 103 -15.62 -3.58 14.70
CA ARG A 103 -16.46 -4.31 13.75
C ARG A 103 -17.94 -3.99 13.89
N SER A 104 -18.69 -4.31 12.85
CA SER A 104 -20.13 -4.49 12.97
C SER A 104 -20.44 -5.51 14.07
N SER A 105 -21.48 -5.23 14.86
CA SER A 105 -22.04 -6.19 15.81
C SER A 105 -22.58 -7.46 15.15
N ASN A 106 -22.91 -7.40 13.85
CA ASN A 106 -23.31 -8.55 13.04
C ASN A 106 -22.27 -8.81 11.95
N SER A 107 -21.57 -9.95 12.01
CA SER A 107 -20.53 -10.32 11.06
C SER A 107 -21.02 -10.56 9.62
N ASN A 108 -22.33 -10.62 9.40
CA ASN A 108 -22.91 -10.80 8.07
C ASN A 108 -23.37 -9.48 7.45
N ILE A 109 -23.29 -8.37 8.19
CA ILE A 109 -23.83 -7.07 7.75
C ILE A 109 -22.77 -6.01 7.96
N SER A 110 -22.33 -5.40 6.86
CA SER A 110 -21.50 -4.20 6.94
C SER A 110 -22.31 -3.01 7.41
N ILE A 111 -21.76 -2.25 8.36
CA ILE A 111 -22.34 -0.99 8.80
C ILE A 111 -21.73 0.19 8.05
N ASN A 112 -22.50 1.24 7.84
CA ASN A 112 -22.00 2.48 7.25
C ASN A 112 -21.51 3.42 8.35
N ILE A 113 -20.31 3.97 8.17
CA ILE A 113 -19.79 5.10 8.94
C ILE A 113 -19.58 6.27 7.97
N ASN A 114 -20.53 7.20 7.98
CA ASN A 114 -20.49 8.37 7.11
C ASN A 114 -19.65 9.50 7.73
N GLY A 115 -18.58 9.89 7.04
CA GLY A 115 -17.62 10.92 7.45
C GLY A 115 -17.97 12.34 7.01
N SER A 116 -19.14 12.59 6.42
CA SER A 116 -19.48 13.87 5.79
C SER A 116 -19.38 15.09 6.74
N ASN A 117 -19.65 14.93 8.04
CA ASN A 117 -19.54 16.00 9.04
C ASN A 117 -18.25 15.97 9.88
N SER A 118 -17.37 14.98 9.68
CA SER A 118 -16.05 14.98 10.31
C SER A 118 -15.17 15.95 9.52
N THR A 119 -14.94 17.17 10.01
CA THR A 119 -14.30 18.23 9.20
C THR A 119 -12.82 18.48 9.48
N GLN A 120 -12.27 18.05 10.62
CA GLN A 120 -10.93 18.51 11.05
C GLN A 120 -9.97 17.41 11.50
N GLN A 121 -10.46 16.26 11.93
CA GLN A 121 -9.60 15.23 12.54
C GLN A 121 -9.68 13.91 11.76
N PRO A 122 -8.57 13.15 11.70
CA PRO A 122 -8.60 11.78 11.23
C PRO A 122 -9.58 10.90 12.01
N PHE A 123 -10.12 9.85 11.39
CA PHE A 123 -11.00 8.91 12.10
C PHE A 123 -10.25 8.20 13.24
N LEU A 124 -9.12 7.55 12.94
CA LEU A 124 -8.21 6.97 13.93
C LEU A 124 -6.89 7.73 13.89
N THR A 125 -6.43 8.13 15.07
CA THR A 125 -5.10 8.69 15.26
C THR A 125 -4.25 7.76 16.14
N ILE A 126 -2.98 7.61 15.80
CA ILE A 126 -1.96 6.99 16.65
C ILE A 126 -0.82 8.00 16.73
N GLN A 127 -0.89 8.82 17.76
CA GLN A 127 -0.05 9.99 17.94
C GLN A 127 0.69 9.88 19.27
N GLU A 128 2.01 9.80 19.19
CA GLU A 128 2.86 9.92 20.38
C GLU A 128 2.76 11.35 20.92
N ALA A 129 2.62 11.52 22.24
CA ALA A 129 2.63 12.84 22.86
C ALA A 129 4.03 13.47 22.78
N ASP A 130 4.13 14.79 22.72
CA ASP A 130 5.44 15.49 22.69
C ASP A 130 6.17 15.44 24.05
N GLN A 131 5.42 15.21 25.13
CA GLN A 131 5.96 14.96 26.46
C GLN A 131 5.52 13.57 26.92
N PRO A 132 6.42 12.74 27.49
CA PRO A 132 6.06 11.43 28.01
C PRO A 132 5.17 11.58 29.25
N ASN A 133 3.86 11.62 29.06
CA ASN A 133 2.90 11.47 30.15
C ASN A 133 2.75 9.99 30.45
N SER A 134 3.24 9.57 31.63
CA SER A 134 3.03 8.24 32.27
C SER A 134 2.55 7.16 31.30
N THR A 135 3.35 6.85 30.27
CA THR A 135 2.98 5.83 29.31
C THR A 135 3.07 4.50 30.02
N PHE A 136 1.95 3.80 30.12
CA PHE A 136 1.99 2.39 30.47
C PHE A 136 2.88 1.71 29.42
N PRO A 137 4.03 1.14 29.78
CA PRO A 137 4.94 0.57 28.80
C PRO A 137 4.25 -0.60 28.11
N CYS A 138 4.07 -0.51 26.80
CA CYS A 138 3.52 -1.60 26.02
C CYS A 138 4.63 -2.54 25.61
N SER A 139 4.63 -3.77 26.13
CA SER A 139 5.66 -4.79 25.84
C SER A 139 5.29 -5.71 24.67
N ILE A 140 4.14 -5.49 24.04
CA ILE A 140 3.60 -6.32 22.95
C ILE A 140 3.25 -5.47 21.73
N PRO A 141 3.21 -6.06 20.52
CA PRO A 141 2.78 -5.36 19.32
C PRO A 141 1.33 -4.87 19.42
N ARG A 142 1.06 -3.68 18.88
CA ARG A 142 -0.30 -3.15 18.77
C ARG A 142 -0.94 -3.61 17.46
N ILE A 143 -2.15 -4.14 17.54
CA ILE A 143 -2.91 -4.56 16.36
C ILE A 143 -4.28 -3.90 16.41
N PHE A 144 -4.63 -3.18 15.35
CA PHE A 144 -5.97 -2.61 15.14
C PHE A 144 -6.57 -3.21 13.89
N GLN A 145 -7.81 -3.69 13.96
CA GLN A 145 -8.44 -4.39 12.85
C GLN A 145 -9.88 -3.91 12.64
N PHE A 146 -10.17 -3.34 11.48
CA PHE A 146 -11.49 -2.95 11.03
C PHE A 146 -12.15 -4.11 10.27
N GLN A 147 -13.40 -4.45 10.61
CA GLN A 147 -14.12 -5.54 9.94
C GLN A 147 -15.59 -5.21 9.67
N TYR A 148 -16.08 -5.49 8.45
CA TYR A 148 -17.49 -5.30 8.08
C TYR A 148 -17.96 -3.85 8.27
N ILE A 149 -17.17 -2.91 7.72
CA ILE A 149 -17.44 -1.47 7.81
C ILE A 149 -17.36 -0.88 6.41
N ASN A 150 -18.32 -0.02 6.07
CA ASN A 150 -18.27 0.85 4.91
C ASN A 150 -17.95 2.26 5.41
N PHE A 151 -16.73 2.74 5.16
CA PHE A 151 -16.38 4.14 5.36
C PHE A 151 -16.87 4.94 4.14
N THR A 152 -17.81 5.86 4.34
CA THR A 152 -18.40 6.64 3.24
C THR A 152 -18.16 8.14 3.41
N ASN A 153 -17.88 8.85 2.32
CA ASN A 153 -17.73 10.32 2.27
C ASN A 153 -16.64 10.90 3.20
N TRP A 154 -15.51 10.21 3.35
CA TRP A 154 -14.41 10.70 4.17
C TRP A 154 -13.47 11.60 3.39
N ASN A 155 -13.62 12.92 3.59
CA ASN A 155 -12.63 13.89 3.11
C ASN A 155 -11.38 13.96 4.02
N GLN A 156 -11.48 13.39 5.22
CA GLN A 156 -10.40 13.35 6.21
C GLN A 156 -9.70 12.01 6.17
N THR A 157 -8.45 11.99 6.62
CA THR A 157 -7.67 10.74 6.70
C THR A 157 -8.35 9.73 7.61
N LEU A 158 -8.58 8.51 7.14
CA LEU A 158 -9.13 7.46 8.01
C LEU A 158 -8.15 7.05 9.11
N VAL A 159 -6.89 6.80 8.76
CA VAL A 159 -5.86 6.37 9.74
C VAL A 159 -4.63 7.26 9.64
N ASN A 160 -4.31 7.93 10.74
CA ASN A 160 -3.17 8.81 10.88
C ASN A 160 -2.19 8.27 11.92
N ILE A 161 -0.95 7.98 11.52
CA ILE A 161 0.11 7.47 12.39
C ILE A 161 1.28 8.45 12.40
N ASN A 162 1.59 8.98 13.59
CA ASN A 162 2.71 9.90 13.80
C ASN A 162 3.35 9.64 15.17
N ILE A 163 4.34 8.75 15.16
CA ILE A 163 5.10 8.30 16.33
C ILE A 163 6.60 8.33 15.99
N ASN A 164 7.47 8.12 16.98
CA ASN A 164 8.85 7.74 16.70
C ASN A 164 8.89 6.30 16.17
N HIS A 165 9.27 6.15 14.90
CA HIS A 165 9.37 4.84 14.27
C HIS A 165 10.61 4.09 14.78
N GLU A 166 10.58 2.76 14.67
CA GLU A 166 11.77 1.94 14.90
C GLU A 166 12.81 2.17 13.81
N THR A 167 14.07 2.31 14.21
CA THR A 167 15.23 2.56 13.34
C THR A 167 16.30 1.48 13.47
N ASP A 168 16.21 0.58 14.45
CA ASP A 168 17.03 -0.63 14.44
C ASP A 168 16.58 -1.56 13.31
N LEU A 169 17.41 -1.69 12.29
CA LEU A 169 17.12 -2.52 11.11
C LEU A 169 17.24 -4.03 11.40
N ASN A 170 17.89 -4.42 12.50
CA ASN A 170 18.17 -5.83 12.82
C ASN A 170 17.18 -6.42 13.83
N SER A 171 16.41 -5.58 14.54
CA SER A 171 15.45 -6.04 15.53
C SER A 171 14.22 -5.13 15.56
N VAL A 172 13.06 -5.71 15.90
CA VAL A 172 11.81 -4.94 16.04
C VAL A 172 11.50 -4.86 17.53
N ASN A 173 11.50 -3.65 18.09
CA ASN A 173 10.97 -3.44 19.42
C ASN A 173 9.44 -3.61 19.41
N PRO A 174 8.87 -4.58 20.14
CA PRO A 174 7.42 -4.76 20.22
C PRO A 174 6.69 -3.50 20.68
N SER A 175 7.31 -2.65 21.52
CA SER A 175 6.71 -1.42 22.03
C SER A 175 6.53 -0.33 20.97
N LYS A 176 7.21 -0.45 19.83
CA LYS A 176 7.06 0.42 18.65
C LYS A 176 6.34 -0.28 17.50
N SER A 177 6.06 -1.58 17.65
CA SER A 177 5.41 -2.38 16.63
C SER A 177 3.91 -2.10 16.58
N LEU A 178 3.41 -1.88 15.37
CA LEU A 178 2.05 -1.48 15.09
C LEU A 178 1.57 -2.12 13.78
N THR A 179 0.38 -2.69 13.80
CA THR A 179 -0.27 -3.23 12.61
C THR A 179 -1.71 -2.75 12.50
N VAL A 180 -2.11 -2.31 11.32
CA VAL A 180 -3.50 -1.91 11.00
C VAL A 180 -4.05 -2.79 9.89
N TYR A 181 -5.14 -3.50 10.17
CA TYR A 181 -5.85 -4.34 9.21
C TYR A 181 -7.18 -3.69 8.82
N PHE A 182 -7.45 -3.66 7.52
CA PHE A 182 -8.78 -3.45 6.97
C PHE A 182 -9.22 -4.78 6.37
N GLN A 183 -10.26 -5.41 6.92
CA GLN A 183 -10.73 -6.71 6.44
C GLN A 183 -12.20 -6.63 6.08
N LEU A 184 -12.58 -6.96 4.84
CA LEU A 184 -13.97 -6.88 4.39
C LEU A 184 -14.56 -5.47 4.64
N VAL A 185 -13.77 -4.47 4.29
CA VAL A 185 -14.09 -3.05 4.43
C VAL A 185 -14.31 -2.46 3.05
N ASN A 186 -15.26 -1.54 2.92
CA ASN A 186 -15.36 -0.68 1.75
C ASN A 186 -15.00 0.75 2.13
N ILE A 187 -14.28 1.44 1.26
CA ILE A 187 -13.95 2.86 1.40
C ILE A 187 -14.54 3.56 0.18
N ILE A 188 -15.53 4.40 0.39
CA ILE A 188 -16.39 4.92 -0.68
C ILE A 188 -16.35 6.45 -0.66
N SER A 189 -16.15 7.07 -1.81
CA SER A 189 -16.19 8.53 -1.98
C SER A 189 -15.25 9.28 -1.02
N SER A 190 -14.07 8.72 -0.78
CA SER A 190 -13.09 9.22 0.20
C SER A 190 -11.84 9.76 -0.49
N SER A 191 -11.19 10.76 0.11
CA SER A 191 -10.00 11.41 -0.47
C SER A 191 -8.68 11.12 0.25
N SER A 192 -8.74 10.66 1.50
CA SER A 192 -7.57 10.28 2.29
C SER A 192 -7.87 9.06 3.16
N ILE A 193 -7.06 8.02 2.99
CA ILE A 193 -7.22 6.73 3.68
C ILE A 193 -6.17 6.61 4.77
N LEU A 194 -4.90 6.71 4.38
CA LEU A 194 -3.78 6.41 5.25
C LEU A 194 -2.74 7.51 5.17
N LYS A 195 -2.35 8.03 6.34
CA LYS A 195 -1.25 8.98 6.48
C LYS A 195 -0.30 8.49 7.56
N ILE A 196 0.85 7.98 7.15
CA ILE A 196 1.94 7.58 8.05
C ILE A 196 3.10 8.53 7.82
N TYR A 197 3.49 9.26 8.86
CA TYR A 197 4.62 10.17 8.82
C TYR A 197 5.34 10.13 10.18
N PRO A 198 6.61 9.72 10.25
CA PRO A 198 7.35 9.60 11.50
C PRO A 198 7.62 10.97 12.15
N LYS A 199 7.70 11.01 13.48
CA LYS A 199 8.23 12.17 14.21
C LYS A 199 9.74 12.35 14.00
N ASN A 200 10.47 11.24 14.03
CA ASN A 200 11.90 11.16 13.75
C ASN A 200 12.17 11.10 12.24
N PHE A 201 11.80 12.16 11.52
CA PHE A 201 11.93 12.26 10.05
C PHE A 201 13.40 12.22 9.59
N GLY A 202 13.67 11.55 8.46
CA GLY A 202 15.00 11.47 7.83
C GLY A 202 15.86 10.28 8.27
N GLU A 203 15.31 9.41 9.12
CA GLU A 203 15.98 8.19 9.58
C GLU A 203 15.78 7.01 8.62
N ASN A 204 16.60 5.97 8.78
CA ASN A 204 16.34 4.67 8.16
C ASN A 204 15.40 3.85 9.04
N TYR A 205 14.22 3.52 8.55
CA TYR A 205 13.19 2.87 9.34
C TYR A 205 13.19 1.36 9.18
N ASN A 206 12.90 0.65 10.28
CA ASN A 206 12.56 -0.76 10.21
C ASN A 206 11.13 -0.91 9.66
N LEU A 207 11.03 -1.26 8.38
CA LEU A 207 9.75 -1.36 7.67
C LEU A 207 8.81 -2.44 8.23
N GLN A 208 9.31 -3.38 9.04
CA GLN A 208 8.49 -4.40 9.70
C GLN A 208 7.80 -3.88 10.96
N ALA A 209 8.24 -2.74 11.52
CA ALA A 209 7.69 -2.22 12.75
C ALA A 209 6.27 -1.68 12.58
N ILE A 210 5.98 -1.00 11.45
CA ILE A 210 4.65 -0.46 11.15
C ILE A 210 4.14 -1.08 9.86
N THR A 211 3.06 -1.84 9.96
CA THR A 211 2.45 -2.53 8.82
C THR A 211 0.97 -2.22 8.66
N VAL A 212 0.52 -2.16 7.41
CA VAL A 212 -0.89 -2.00 7.05
C VAL A 212 -1.27 -3.05 6.03
N ALA A 213 -2.44 -3.67 6.18
CA ALA A 213 -2.94 -4.62 5.20
C ALA A 213 -4.42 -4.40 4.89
N TYR A 214 -4.73 -4.36 3.60
CA TYR A 214 -6.07 -4.29 3.06
C TYR A 214 -6.46 -5.70 2.55
N LEU A 215 -7.24 -6.42 3.36
CA LEU A 215 -7.65 -7.81 3.12
C LEU A 215 -9.10 -7.83 2.61
N SER A 216 -9.30 -8.17 1.35
CA SER A 216 -10.64 -8.10 0.72
C SER A 216 -11.29 -6.72 0.94
N THR A 217 -10.49 -5.66 0.86
CA THR A 217 -10.94 -4.27 1.01
C THR A 217 -11.02 -3.62 -0.37
N ILE A 218 -12.10 -2.87 -0.61
CA ILE A 218 -12.33 -2.20 -1.88
C ILE A 218 -12.47 -0.69 -1.67
N GLY A 219 -11.74 0.08 -2.45
CA GLY A 219 -11.91 1.52 -2.63
C GLY A 219 -12.78 1.79 -3.84
N ILE A 220 -13.84 2.59 -3.70
CA ILE A 220 -14.79 2.90 -4.76
C ILE A 220 -15.00 4.42 -4.81
N ASP A 221 -15.03 5.00 -6.02
CA ASP A 221 -15.28 6.44 -6.19
C ASP A 221 -14.31 7.31 -5.38
N LEU A 222 -13.06 6.85 -5.21
CA LEU A 222 -12.05 7.62 -4.50
C LEU A 222 -11.59 8.80 -5.36
N LYS A 223 -11.09 9.83 -4.68
CA LYS A 223 -10.61 11.04 -5.35
C LYS A 223 -9.34 11.60 -4.72
N SER A 224 -8.61 12.43 -5.47
CA SER A 224 -7.56 13.23 -4.85
C SER A 224 -8.16 14.22 -3.83
N SER A 225 -7.41 14.49 -2.76
CA SER A 225 -7.76 15.55 -1.82
C SER A 225 -7.67 16.93 -2.48
N SER A 226 -8.62 17.81 -2.17
CA SER A 226 -8.62 19.23 -2.55
C SER A 226 -8.42 20.17 -1.35
N VAL A 227 -8.29 19.63 -0.13
CA VAL A 227 -8.26 20.41 1.12
C VAL A 227 -7.16 20.00 2.08
N LEU A 228 -6.77 18.71 2.09
CA LEU A 228 -5.66 18.21 2.91
C LEU A 228 -4.35 18.37 2.15
N PHE A 229 -3.36 18.95 2.82
CA PHE A 229 -2.00 19.07 2.33
C PHE A 229 -1.06 18.04 2.99
N LEU A 230 0.06 17.78 2.32
CA LEU A 230 1.17 17.02 2.91
C LEU A 230 1.64 17.65 4.23
N PRO A 231 2.27 16.85 5.12
CA PRO A 231 3.00 17.41 6.26
C PRO A 231 3.94 18.54 5.82
N ASN A 232 3.88 19.68 6.51
CA ASN A 232 4.74 20.85 6.25
C ASN A 232 4.66 21.42 4.82
N SER A 233 3.57 21.17 4.08
CA SER A 233 3.34 21.76 2.76
C SER A 233 2.05 22.57 2.73
N THR A 234 2.06 23.65 1.95
CA THR A 234 0.87 24.42 1.55
C THR A 234 0.63 24.36 0.04
N GLN A 235 1.47 23.61 -0.69
CA GLN A 235 1.47 23.57 -2.15
C GLN A 235 1.01 22.23 -2.71
N PHE A 236 1.23 21.14 -1.97
CA PHE A 236 0.96 19.79 -2.46
C PHE A 236 -0.11 19.12 -1.61
N TYR A 237 -1.15 18.64 -2.29
CA TYR A 237 -2.24 17.90 -1.64
C TYR A 237 -1.76 16.53 -1.17
N LEU A 238 -2.44 16.03 -0.14
CA LEU A 238 -2.22 14.73 0.46
C LEU A 238 -2.76 13.63 -0.49
N PRO A 239 -1.93 12.66 -0.90
CA PRO A 239 -2.38 11.45 -1.58
C PRO A 239 -3.34 10.63 -0.72
N PRO A 240 -4.24 9.84 -1.32
CA PRO A 240 -5.10 8.90 -0.59
C PRO A 240 -4.32 7.98 0.35
N ILE A 241 -3.14 7.52 -0.09
CA ILE A 241 -2.20 6.77 0.73
C ILE A 241 -0.86 7.50 0.73
N TYR A 242 -0.49 8.05 1.88
CA TYR A 242 0.80 8.68 2.14
C TYR A 242 1.57 7.87 3.18
N LEU A 243 2.68 7.27 2.75
CA LEU A 243 3.44 6.28 3.51
C LEU A 243 4.90 6.72 3.64
N VAL A 244 5.38 6.96 4.86
CA VAL A 244 6.80 7.23 5.13
C VAL A 244 7.32 6.24 6.17
N GLY A 245 8.34 5.45 5.83
CA GLY A 245 9.01 4.57 6.80
C GLY A 245 8.16 3.42 7.35
N ALA A 246 7.26 2.87 6.54
CA ALA A 246 6.35 1.80 6.95
C ALA A 246 6.00 0.88 5.75
N SER A 247 5.26 -0.21 6.00
CA SER A 247 4.89 -1.18 4.99
C SER A 247 3.38 -1.31 4.77
N ILE A 248 2.94 -1.31 3.52
CA ILE A 248 1.69 -1.90 3.08
C ILE A 248 2.00 -3.30 2.56
N ILE A 249 1.47 -4.33 3.24
CA ILE A 249 1.74 -5.74 2.87
C ILE A 249 0.68 -6.33 1.93
N SER A 250 -0.47 -5.66 1.82
CA SER A 250 -1.52 -5.95 0.84
C SER A 250 -2.22 -4.65 0.53
N ILE A 251 -2.20 -4.19 -0.72
CA ILE A 251 -2.99 -3.04 -1.19
C ILE A 251 -4.48 -3.38 -1.28
N LEU A 252 -5.33 -2.36 -1.34
CA LEU A 252 -6.76 -2.51 -1.59
C LEU A 252 -7.06 -2.63 -3.09
N SER A 253 -8.14 -3.33 -3.43
CA SER A 253 -8.73 -3.25 -4.77
C SER A 253 -9.37 -1.89 -4.97
N LEU A 254 -9.32 -1.35 -6.18
CA LEU A 254 -9.71 0.04 -6.46
C LEU A 254 -10.59 0.10 -7.72
N SER A 255 -11.79 0.67 -7.61
CA SER A 255 -12.67 0.87 -8.76
C SER A 255 -13.26 2.28 -8.86
N ASP A 256 -13.59 2.66 -10.10
CA ASP A 256 -14.39 3.84 -10.44
C ASP A 256 -13.87 5.15 -9.81
N SER A 257 -12.55 5.26 -9.61
CA SER A 257 -11.92 6.36 -8.88
C SER A 257 -11.19 7.34 -9.81
N THR A 258 -11.02 8.59 -9.37
CA THR A 258 -10.48 9.68 -10.20
C THR A 258 -9.42 10.51 -9.45
N PHE A 259 -8.18 10.55 -9.95
CA PHE A 259 -7.04 11.22 -9.30
C PHE A 259 -6.45 12.33 -10.18
N GLU A 260 -6.84 13.58 -9.87
CA GLU A 260 -6.52 14.77 -10.67
C GLU A 260 -5.31 15.56 -10.16
N SER A 261 -4.84 15.32 -8.93
CA SER A 261 -3.84 16.19 -8.30
C SER A 261 -2.75 15.46 -7.50
N THR A 262 -2.88 14.15 -7.30
CA THR A 262 -1.96 13.36 -6.48
C THR A 262 -1.75 11.97 -7.07
N PRO A 263 -0.59 11.32 -6.85
CA PRO A 263 -0.54 9.87 -6.98
C PRO A 263 -1.58 9.21 -6.07
N PHE A 264 -1.97 7.97 -6.35
CA PHE A 264 -2.84 7.22 -5.45
C PHE A 264 -2.07 6.78 -4.19
N ILE A 265 -0.92 6.14 -4.39
CA ILE A 265 0.04 5.78 -3.33
C ILE A 265 1.31 6.60 -3.49
N PHE A 266 1.68 7.33 -2.45
CA PHE A 266 3.01 7.90 -2.29
C PHE A 266 3.75 7.18 -1.16
N SER A 267 4.96 6.68 -1.46
CA SER A 267 5.81 5.94 -0.55
C SER A 267 7.21 6.55 -0.50
N ASP A 268 7.64 7.02 0.66
CA ASP A 268 9.00 7.52 0.93
C ASP A 268 9.71 6.60 1.92
N ASN A 269 10.78 5.94 1.49
CA ASN A 269 11.46 4.91 2.27
C ASN A 269 10.46 3.89 2.86
N GLY A 270 9.53 3.41 2.03
CA GLY A 270 8.41 2.57 2.43
C GLY A 270 8.29 1.29 1.60
N SER A 271 7.55 0.30 2.10
CA SER A 271 7.27 -0.92 1.37
C SER A 271 5.83 -0.95 0.89
N VAL A 272 5.60 -1.27 -0.38
CA VAL A 272 4.27 -1.46 -0.95
C VAL A 272 4.21 -2.84 -1.60
N SER A 273 3.30 -3.68 -1.12
CA SER A 273 3.08 -5.02 -1.63
C SER A 273 1.61 -5.23 -1.94
N SER A 274 1.33 -5.97 -3.02
CA SER A 274 0.00 -6.50 -3.31
C SER A 274 -0.05 -8.01 -3.07
N VAL A 275 -1.25 -8.49 -2.76
CA VAL A 275 -1.66 -9.88 -3.04
C VAL A 275 -2.53 -9.81 -4.31
N ASP A 276 -3.31 -10.84 -4.65
CA ASP A 276 -4.33 -10.80 -5.70
C ASP A 276 -5.22 -9.55 -5.52
N SER A 277 -5.00 -8.54 -6.35
CA SER A 277 -5.69 -7.25 -6.28
C SER A 277 -6.15 -6.84 -7.67
N GLU A 278 -7.27 -6.11 -7.72
CA GLU A 278 -7.84 -5.59 -8.96
C GLU A 278 -7.96 -4.07 -8.88
N VAL A 279 -7.48 -3.40 -9.93
CA VAL A 279 -7.60 -1.96 -10.11
C VAL A 279 -8.31 -1.71 -11.44
N SER A 280 -9.57 -1.29 -11.39
CA SER A 280 -10.42 -1.23 -12.58
C SER A 280 -11.21 0.07 -12.76
N ASN A 281 -11.41 0.51 -14.00
CA ASN A 281 -12.24 1.68 -14.33
C ASN A 281 -11.81 3.01 -13.67
N ASN A 282 -10.52 3.20 -13.39
CA ASN A 282 -10.04 4.43 -12.74
C ASN A 282 -9.43 5.41 -13.74
N ASN A 283 -9.41 6.69 -13.38
CA ASN A 283 -8.72 7.75 -14.13
C ASN A 283 -7.63 8.38 -13.27
N PHE A 284 -6.37 8.18 -13.65
CA PHE A 284 -5.21 8.73 -12.97
C PHE A 284 -4.65 9.99 -13.65
N TYR A 285 -5.25 10.45 -14.75
CA TYR A 285 -4.76 11.58 -15.55
C TYR A 285 -3.25 11.50 -15.85
N SER A 286 -2.46 12.34 -15.17
CA SER A 286 -1.00 12.44 -15.27
C SER A 286 -0.27 11.92 -14.03
N TYR A 287 -1.00 11.51 -13.00
CA TYR A 287 -0.44 11.09 -11.72
C TYR A 287 -0.21 9.58 -11.73
N PRO A 288 0.88 9.08 -11.14
CA PRO A 288 1.12 7.66 -11.11
C PRO A 288 0.20 6.94 -10.11
N PHE A 289 -0.08 5.67 -10.39
CA PHE A 289 -0.73 4.80 -9.40
C PHE A 289 0.14 4.68 -8.14
N ILE A 290 1.45 4.44 -8.31
CA ILE A 290 2.43 4.45 -7.21
C ILE A 290 3.59 5.40 -7.53
N MET A 291 3.91 6.29 -6.59
CA MET A 291 5.17 7.02 -6.55
C MET A 291 5.99 6.53 -5.35
N ALA A 292 7.13 5.90 -5.61
CA ALA A 292 8.04 5.37 -4.59
C ALA A 292 9.40 6.08 -4.66
N VAL A 293 9.86 6.63 -3.53
CA VAL A 293 11.06 7.46 -3.46
C VAL A 293 11.95 7.12 -2.26
N ASN A 294 13.26 7.41 -2.38
CA ASN A 294 14.27 7.25 -1.33
C ASN A 294 14.35 5.81 -0.75
N GLY A 295 14.30 4.81 -1.64
CA GLY A 295 14.38 3.40 -1.29
C GLY A 295 13.06 2.79 -0.83
N GLY A 296 13.15 1.67 -0.13
CA GLY A 296 11.99 0.85 0.25
C GLY A 296 11.81 -0.39 -0.63
N LYS A 297 10.59 -0.93 -0.75
CA LYS A 297 10.34 -2.16 -1.52
C LYS A 297 9.01 -2.06 -2.28
N VAL A 298 8.98 -2.45 -3.54
CA VAL A 298 7.73 -2.58 -4.31
C VAL A 298 7.61 -4.00 -4.82
N LEU A 299 6.58 -4.73 -4.36
CA LEU A 299 6.32 -6.13 -4.69
C LEU A 299 4.87 -6.28 -5.16
N LEU A 300 4.64 -6.28 -6.47
CA LEU A 300 3.33 -6.43 -7.08
C LEU A 300 3.29 -7.74 -7.87
N PRO A 301 3.19 -8.92 -7.22
CA PRO A 301 3.38 -10.20 -7.88
C PRO A 301 2.18 -10.63 -8.74
N ILE A 302 0.97 -10.15 -8.43
CA ILE A 302 -0.27 -10.41 -9.18
C ILE A 302 -1.16 -9.17 -9.02
N LEU A 303 -1.23 -8.33 -10.06
CA LEU A 303 -2.14 -7.20 -10.11
C LEU A 303 -2.89 -7.20 -11.44
N SER A 304 -4.22 -7.24 -11.40
CA SER A 304 -5.05 -6.99 -12.57
C SER A 304 -5.34 -5.50 -12.67
N PHE A 305 -4.98 -4.88 -13.79
CA PHE A 305 -5.14 -3.45 -14.01
C PHE A 305 -5.96 -3.26 -15.30
N THR A 306 -7.26 -2.99 -15.17
CA THR A 306 -8.24 -3.12 -16.26
C THR A 306 -9.02 -1.82 -16.51
N ASN A 307 -9.25 -1.43 -17.77
CA ASN A 307 -10.08 -0.27 -18.11
C ASN A 307 -9.66 1.07 -17.44
N ASN A 308 -8.40 1.26 -17.09
CA ASN A 308 -7.95 2.50 -16.48
C ASN A 308 -7.43 3.49 -17.52
N SER A 309 -7.56 4.78 -17.25
CA SER A 309 -6.89 5.87 -17.98
C SER A 309 -5.71 6.37 -17.16
N LEU A 310 -4.50 6.29 -17.72
CA LEU A 310 -3.28 6.73 -17.03
C LEU A 310 -2.19 7.11 -18.02
N SER A 311 -1.22 7.86 -17.53
CA SER A 311 0.00 8.16 -18.29
C SER A 311 1.23 7.46 -17.73
N THR A 312 1.35 7.44 -16.40
CA THR A 312 2.40 6.74 -15.67
C THR A 312 1.72 5.76 -14.74
N PHE A 313 2.22 4.53 -14.72
CA PHE A 313 1.77 3.52 -13.77
C PHE A 313 2.58 3.62 -12.48
N VAL A 314 3.91 3.56 -12.57
CA VAL A 314 4.80 3.63 -11.41
C VAL A 314 5.96 4.59 -11.65
N TYR A 315 6.29 5.36 -10.62
CA TYR A 315 7.41 6.28 -10.58
C TYR A 315 8.40 5.89 -9.47
N PHE A 316 9.66 5.67 -9.82
CA PHE A 316 10.76 5.39 -8.90
C PHE A 316 11.79 6.52 -8.91
N SER A 317 12.24 6.96 -7.73
CA SER A 317 13.37 7.88 -7.59
C SER A 317 14.23 7.58 -6.36
N ASN A 318 15.56 7.60 -6.49
CA ASN A 318 16.48 7.25 -5.40
C ASN A 318 16.18 5.86 -4.80
N PHE A 319 15.94 4.86 -5.65
CA PHE A 319 15.48 3.53 -5.23
C PHE A 319 16.50 2.46 -5.63
N ASN A 320 17.07 1.77 -4.64
CA ASN A 320 18.20 0.84 -4.86
C ASN A 320 17.84 -0.63 -4.63
N ASN A 321 16.61 -0.90 -4.21
CA ASN A 321 16.13 -2.26 -4.01
C ASN A 321 15.45 -2.76 -5.28
N GLN A 322 15.55 -4.05 -5.54
CA GLN A 322 14.92 -4.67 -6.70
C GLN A 322 13.37 -4.65 -6.55
N PRO A 323 12.62 -3.95 -7.42
CA PRO A 323 11.18 -4.10 -7.48
C PRO A 323 10.81 -5.41 -8.19
N SER A 324 9.67 -6.00 -7.83
CA SER A 324 9.06 -7.10 -8.59
C SER A 324 7.67 -6.68 -9.00
N ILE A 325 7.39 -6.61 -10.31
CA ILE A 325 6.17 -6.03 -10.84
C ILE A 325 5.59 -6.91 -11.94
N LYS A 326 4.63 -7.76 -11.57
CA LYS A 326 3.84 -8.60 -12.47
C LYS A 326 2.42 -8.09 -12.51
N VAL A 327 2.09 -7.38 -13.58
CA VAL A 327 0.80 -6.71 -13.75
C VAL A 327 0.19 -7.14 -15.08
N THR A 328 -1.09 -7.48 -15.08
CA THR A 328 -1.85 -7.68 -16.31
C THR A 328 -2.59 -6.40 -16.65
N PHE A 329 -2.19 -5.74 -17.73
CA PHE A 329 -2.96 -4.63 -18.29
C PHE A 329 -4.02 -5.17 -19.25
N SER A 330 -5.27 -4.75 -19.10
CA SER A 330 -6.34 -5.02 -20.09
C SER A 330 -7.15 -3.75 -20.36
N ASN A 331 -7.39 -3.41 -21.62
CA ASN A 331 -8.24 -2.28 -22.03
C ASN A 331 -7.88 -0.92 -21.38
N ASN A 332 -6.62 -0.70 -21.00
CA ASN A 332 -6.21 0.59 -20.45
C ASN A 332 -5.94 1.59 -21.57
N ILE A 333 -6.25 2.85 -21.29
CA ILE A 333 -5.90 3.98 -22.14
C ILE A 333 -4.60 4.57 -21.59
N PHE A 334 -3.53 4.47 -22.36
CA PHE A 334 -2.25 5.10 -22.05
C PHE A 334 -2.08 6.37 -22.87
N GLY A 335 -1.98 7.51 -22.19
CA GLY A 335 -1.66 8.79 -22.81
C GLY A 335 -2.75 9.85 -22.66
N ASN A 336 -2.38 10.96 -22.05
CA ASN A 336 -3.05 12.25 -22.19
C ASN A 336 -2.06 13.24 -22.82
N SER A 337 -2.56 14.07 -23.73
CA SER A 337 -1.80 15.09 -24.46
C SER A 337 -0.96 15.96 -23.51
N PHE A 338 0.37 15.90 -23.62
CA PHE A 338 1.34 16.79 -22.99
C PHE A 338 1.31 16.90 -21.44
N ILE A 339 1.86 15.89 -20.76
CA ILE A 339 2.19 15.90 -19.32
C ILE A 339 3.37 16.86 -19.01
N GLN A 340 4.09 17.31 -20.04
CA GLN A 340 5.30 18.11 -19.93
C GLN A 340 5.04 19.32 -19.00
N ASN A 341 5.73 19.34 -17.85
CA ASN A 341 5.71 20.35 -16.78
C ASN A 341 4.85 20.07 -15.55
N SER A 342 4.06 19.00 -15.54
CA SER A 342 3.42 18.56 -14.29
C SER A 342 4.45 17.93 -13.34
N LYS A 343 4.29 18.21 -12.05
CA LYS A 343 5.14 17.70 -10.98
C LYS A 343 4.31 17.43 -9.73
N PHE A 344 4.74 16.46 -8.95
CA PHE A 344 4.28 16.30 -7.57
C PHE A 344 5.49 16.44 -6.66
N MET A 345 5.40 17.36 -5.69
CA MET A 345 6.56 17.83 -4.93
C MET A 345 7.67 18.32 -5.87
N LYS A 346 8.88 17.75 -5.74
CA LYS A 346 10.05 17.99 -6.59
C LYS A 346 10.14 17.04 -7.79
N TYR A 347 9.24 16.05 -7.89
CA TYR A 347 9.33 14.98 -8.88
C TYR A 347 8.55 15.35 -10.14
N LYS A 348 9.27 15.63 -11.22
CA LYS A 348 8.69 15.91 -12.54
C LYS A 348 8.18 14.62 -13.17
N TYR A 349 6.96 14.68 -13.69
CA TYR A 349 6.36 13.58 -14.47
C TYR A 349 6.89 13.55 -15.89
N GLU A 350 6.97 12.34 -16.42
CA GLU A 350 7.51 12.04 -17.73
C GLU A 350 6.46 11.26 -18.52
N ASN A 351 6.53 11.34 -19.85
CA ASN A 351 5.57 10.68 -20.72
C ASN A 351 5.87 9.19 -20.85
N SER A 352 5.81 8.46 -19.75
CA SER A 352 6.16 7.05 -19.70
C SER A 352 5.34 6.26 -18.69
N ILE A 353 5.08 4.99 -19.01
CA ILE A 353 4.38 4.06 -18.12
C ILE A 353 5.24 3.78 -16.87
N PHE A 354 6.53 3.54 -17.06
CA PHE A 354 7.50 3.30 -15.97
C PHE A 354 8.55 4.41 -15.96
N VAL A 355 8.64 5.14 -14.86
CA VAL A 355 9.66 6.18 -14.68
C VAL A 355 10.66 5.74 -13.62
N ILE A 356 11.95 5.81 -13.95
CA ILE A 356 13.06 5.38 -13.10
C ILE A 356 14.12 6.49 -13.09
N LYS A 357 14.40 7.07 -11.92
CA LYS A 357 15.40 8.15 -11.79
C LYS A 357 16.34 7.91 -10.63
N ASP A 358 17.63 8.16 -10.83
CA ASP A 358 18.64 8.05 -9.76
C ASP A 358 18.53 6.72 -8.98
N SER A 359 18.30 5.60 -9.66
CA SER A 359 17.90 4.31 -9.07
C SER A 359 18.68 3.15 -9.68
N ASP A 360 18.92 2.09 -8.92
CA ASP A 360 19.69 0.92 -9.39
C ASP A 360 18.87 -0.37 -9.25
N PHE A 361 18.49 -0.97 -10.38
CA PHE A 361 17.69 -2.19 -10.42
C PHE A 361 18.44 -3.36 -11.03
N SER A 362 18.62 -4.42 -10.23
CA SER A 362 19.25 -5.67 -10.65
C SER A 362 18.40 -6.49 -11.63
N THR A 363 17.07 -6.44 -11.53
CA THR A 363 16.13 -6.98 -12.54
C THR A 363 14.75 -6.37 -12.32
N ILE A 364 14.15 -5.72 -13.31
CA ILE A 364 12.69 -5.61 -13.34
C ILE A 364 12.16 -6.75 -14.17
N ASP A 365 11.52 -7.68 -13.48
CA ASP A 365 10.62 -8.61 -14.11
C ASP A 365 9.34 -7.85 -14.49
N LEU A 366 9.20 -7.46 -15.77
CA LEU A 366 7.99 -6.85 -16.35
C LEU A 366 7.07 -7.94 -16.97
N LEU A 367 7.22 -9.23 -16.60
CA LEU A 367 6.48 -10.37 -17.14
C LEU A 367 4.99 -10.29 -16.77
N GLY A 368 4.12 -10.11 -17.77
CA GLY A 368 2.70 -10.47 -17.61
C GLY A 368 1.65 -9.58 -18.26
N TYR A 369 2.03 -8.62 -19.10
CA TYR A 369 1.02 -7.84 -19.82
C TYR A 369 0.31 -8.71 -20.88
N SER A 370 -1.00 -8.90 -20.74
CA SER A 370 -1.86 -9.50 -21.76
C SER A 370 -2.88 -8.46 -22.19
N ILE A 371 -2.58 -7.68 -23.23
CA ILE A 371 -3.52 -6.69 -23.75
C ILE A 371 -4.30 -7.31 -24.89
N LEU A 372 -5.63 -7.35 -24.77
CA LEU A 372 -6.51 -7.89 -25.80
C LEU A 372 -6.72 -6.93 -27.01
N ASN A 373 -6.06 -5.77 -27.04
CA ASN A 373 -6.20 -4.76 -28.09
C ASN A 373 -4.85 -4.14 -28.51
N GLN A 374 -4.57 -4.13 -29.81
CA GLN A 374 -3.41 -3.48 -30.44
C GLN A 374 -3.64 -1.96 -30.55
N ASN A 375 -3.33 -1.20 -29.50
CA ASN A 375 -3.27 0.25 -29.60
C ASN A 375 -1.81 0.72 -29.48
N THR A 376 -1.32 1.44 -30.48
CA THR A 376 -0.11 2.27 -30.34
C THR A 376 -0.36 3.31 -29.25
N ILE A 377 0.54 3.41 -28.28
CA ILE A 377 0.45 4.38 -27.19
C ILE A 377 1.51 5.46 -27.39
N THR A 378 1.18 6.71 -27.04
CA THR A 378 2.09 7.86 -27.21
C THR A 378 3.20 7.93 -26.15
N ASN A 379 3.16 7.06 -25.14
CA ASN A 379 4.07 7.07 -24.02
C ASN A 379 5.25 6.13 -24.29
N ASP A 380 6.41 6.46 -23.73
CA ASP A 380 7.52 5.52 -23.61
C ASP A 380 7.10 4.39 -22.66
N LEU A 381 7.51 3.15 -22.92
CA LEU A 381 7.27 2.08 -21.95
C LEU A 381 8.10 2.34 -20.69
N ILE A 382 9.40 2.60 -20.85
CA ILE A 382 10.32 2.92 -19.75
C ILE A 382 11.05 4.23 -20.04
N TYR A 383 11.06 5.13 -19.07
CA TYR A 383 11.90 6.31 -19.04
C TYR A 383 12.89 6.20 -17.88
N ILE A 384 14.18 6.22 -18.19
CA ILE A 384 15.26 5.96 -17.23
C ILE A 384 16.34 7.06 -17.25
N VAL A 385 16.70 7.59 -16.07
CA VAL A 385 17.68 8.69 -15.93
C VAL A 385 18.64 8.43 -14.78
N ASN A 386 19.95 8.61 -14.99
CA ASN A 386 21.00 8.44 -13.96
C ASN A 386 20.86 7.12 -13.18
N SER A 387 20.51 6.04 -13.87
CA SER A 387 20.08 4.80 -13.22
C SER A 387 20.70 3.57 -13.88
N SER A 388 20.67 2.44 -13.19
CA SER A 388 20.95 1.13 -13.78
C SER A 388 19.71 0.24 -13.82
N LEU A 389 19.57 -0.54 -14.88
CA LEU A 389 18.45 -1.43 -15.08
C LEU A 389 18.88 -2.68 -15.82
N ASN A 390 18.66 -3.86 -15.24
CA ASN A 390 18.57 -5.07 -16.06
C ASN A 390 17.09 -5.42 -16.29
N LEU A 391 16.75 -5.68 -17.55
CA LEU A 391 15.48 -6.26 -17.96
C LEU A 391 15.77 -7.70 -18.34
N ASP A 392 15.25 -8.65 -17.58
CA ASP A 392 15.28 -10.06 -17.96
C ASP A 392 13.86 -10.52 -18.27
N ASN A 393 13.67 -11.08 -19.45
CA ASN A 393 12.41 -11.62 -19.89
C ASN A 393 12.53 -13.14 -20.03
N SER A 394 12.39 -13.87 -18.91
CA SER A 394 12.48 -15.33 -18.92
C SER A 394 11.43 -16.02 -19.81
N VAL A 395 10.36 -15.31 -20.18
CA VAL A 395 9.31 -15.79 -21.11
C VAL A 395 9.22 -14.84 -22.28
N ILE A 396 9.65 -15.28 -23.47
CA ILE A 396 9.46 -14.53 -24.72
C ILE A 396 7.95 -14.47 -25.03
N ARG A 397 7.29 -13.39 -24.64
CA ARG A 397 5.97 -13.04 -25.15
C ARG A 397 6.14 -11.97 -26.22
N SER A 398 5.34 -12.05 -27.29
CA SER A 398 5.24 -10.95 -28.25
C SER A 398 4.99 -9.65 -27.49
N PRO A 399 5.75 -8.56 -27.70
CA PRO A 399 5.43 -7.27 -27.11
C PRO A 399 4.01 -6.88 -27.53
N MET A 400 3.10 -6.78 -26.55
CA MET A 400 1.67 -6.52 -26.79
C MET A 400 1.30 -5.02 -26.69
N LEU A 401 2.20 -4.20 -26.13
CA LEU A 401 2.16 -2.75 -26.23
C LEU A 401 3.08 -2.32 -27.37
N VAL A 402 2.61 -1.38 -28.19
CA VAL A 402 3.45 -0.64 -29.13
C VAL A 402 3.63 0.78 -28.58
N PRO A 403 4.56 1.00 -27.62
CA PRO A 403 4.89 2.33 -27.12
C PRO A 403 5.41 3.28 -28.20
N GLN A 404 5.64 4.53 -27.84
CA GLN A 404 6.43 5.41 -28.71
C GLN A 404 7.87 4.89 -28.81
N HIS A 405 8.45 4.54 -27.66
CA HIS A 405 9.77 3.93 -27.50
C HIS A 405 9.73 2.85 -26.43
N ILE A 406 10.50 1.77 -26.57
CA ILE A 406 10.60 0.77 -25.49
C ILE A 406 11.28 1.40 -24.27
N ILE A 407 12.42 2.06 -24.52
CA ILE A 407 13.23 2.68 -23.47
C ILE A 407 13.70 4.03 -23.97
N ASN A 408 13.54 5.04 -23.14
CA ASN A 408 14.19 6.34 -23.26
C ASN A 408 15.20 6.50 -22.13
N SER A 409 16.49 6.46 -22.47
CA SER A 409 17.58 6.31 -21.51
C SER A 409 18.53 7.51 -21.52
N ILE A 410 18.76 8.10 -20.34
CA ILE A 410 19.64 9.25 -20.15
C ILE A 410 20.66 8.95 -19.06
N ASN A 411 21.96 9.11 -19.33
CA ASN A 411 23.02 8.91 -18.31
C ASN A 411 22.90 7.57 -17.56
N SER A 412 22.44 6.51 -18.22
CA SER A 412 22.02 5.27 -17.56
C SER A 412 22.72 4.05 -18.14
N SER A 413 22.71 2.93 -17.41
CA SER A 413 23.15 1.63 -17.90
C SER A 413 21.97 0.67 -17.95
N VAL A 414 21.68 0.14 -19.14
CA VAL A 414 20.56 -0.78 -19.35
C VAL A 414 21.07 -2.07 -19.94
N SER A 415 20.79 -3.19 -19.28
CA SER A 415 20.97 -4.53 -19.85
C SER A 415 19.61 -5.10 -20.21
N ILE A 416 19.47 -5.65 -21.42
CA ILE A 416 18.28 -6.33 -21.88
C ILE A 416 18.66 -7.78 -22.17
N ILE A 417 17.97 -8.72 -21.54
CA ILE A 417 18.28 -10.15 -21.56
C ILE A 417 17.03 -10.91 -22.05
N ASN A 418 17.21 -11.87 -22.95
CA ASN A 418 16.16 -12.76 -23.45
C ASN A 418 14.95 -12.05 -24.10
N PHE A 419 15.17 -10.89 -24.72
CA PHE A 419 14.08 -10.12 -25.30
C PHE A 419 13.92 -10.39 -26.80
N ASN A 420 12.69 -10.65 -27.25
CA ASN A 420 12.40 -10.72 -28.69
C ASN A 420 12.11 -9.33 -29.24
N LEU A 421 13.09 -8.73 -29.90
CA LEU A 421 12.99 -7.41 -30.53
C LEU A 421 12.55 -7.49 -32.00
N THR A 422 12.34 -8.69 -32.58
CA THR A 422 11.91 -8.84 -33.98
C THR A 422 10.49 -8.36 -34.25
N ILE A 423 9.67 -8.28 -33.20
CA ILE A 423 8.27 -7.91 -33.29
C ILE A 423 8.15 -6.41 -32.94
N SER A 424 7.96 -5.58 -33.96
CA SER A 424 7.59 -4.14 -33.92
C SER A 424 8.68 -3.11 -33.54
N GLU A 425 9.10 -2.33 -34.55
CA GLU A 425 9.18 -0.84 -34.69
C GLU A 425 9.38 0.10 -33.49
N LEU A 426 9.93 -0.35 -32.37
CA LEU A 426 10.02 0.45 -31.15
C LEU A 426 11.50 0.70 -30.78
N PRO A 427 12.07 1.89 -31.05
CA PRO A 427 13.49 2.10 -30.81
C PRO A 427 13.77 2.30 -29.31
N ILE A 428 15.00 1.99 -28.93
CA ILE A 428 15.64 2.50 -27.72
C ILE A 428 16.23 3.87 -28.10
N VAL A 429 15.84 4.91 -27.36
CA VAL A 429 16.25 6.31 -27.60
C VAL A 429 16.87 6.93 -26.36
N GLY A 430 17.45 8.12 -26.51
CA GLY A 430 18.04 8.88 -25.41
C GLY A 430 19.49 9.30 -25.69
N TYR A 431 20.29 9.50 -24.63
CA TYR A 431 21.67 9.97 -24.75
C TYR A 431 22.57 9.52 -23.59
N ASN A 432 23.88 9.48 -23.85
CA ASN A 432 24.93 9.21 -22.85
C ASN A 432 24.65 7.97 -21.97
N SER A 433 24.19 6.89 -22.58
CA SER A 433 23.81 5.65 -21.88
C SER A 433 24.56 4.43 -22.42
N ASN A 434 24.72 3.39 -21.62
CA ASN A 434 25.26 2.09 -22.05
C ASN A 434 24.10 1.11 -22.21
N ILE A 435 23.95 0.54 -23.41
CA ILE A 435 22.91 -0.46 -23.68
C ILE A 435 23.58 -1.80 -23.99
N HIS A 436 23.33 -2.80 -23.16
CA HIS A 436 23.83 -4.16 -23.32
C HIS A 436 22.69 -5.08 -23.74
N LEU A 437 22.83 -5.77 -24.88
CA LEU A 437 21.84 -6.72 -25.38
C LEU A 437 22.40 -8.14 -25.28
N PHE A 438 21.75 -8.99 -24.49
CA PHE A 438 22.10 -10.40 -24.29
C PHE A 438 21.01 -11.30 -24.85
N SER A 439 21.39 -12.32 -25.62
CA SER A 439 20.47 -13.39 -26.08
C SER A 439 19.17 -12.88 -26.70
N SER A 440 19.24 -11.75 -27.41
CA SER A 440 18.07 -11.06 -27.96
C SER A 440 17.99 -11.27 -29.47
N VAL A 441 16.79 -11.51 -30.00
CA VAL A 441 16.56 -11.69 -31.45
C VAL A 441 16.17 -10.33 -32.04
N PHE A 442 16.90 -9.82 -33.04
CA PHE A 442 16.64 -8.50 -33.66
C PHE A 442 16.81 -8.52 -35.19
N THR A 443 16.25 -7.52 -35.88
CA THR A 443 16.55 -7.23 -37.29
C THR A 443 17.55 -6.06 -37.38
N ASN A 444 18.55 -6.12 -38.26
CA ASN A 444 19.80 -5.35 -38.11
C ASN A 444 19.72 -3.80 -38.11
N ASN A 445 18.61 -3.14 -38.50
CA ASN A 445 18.73 -1.77 -39.04
C ASN A 445 18.07 -0.60 -38.28
N VAL A 446 17.36 -0.78 -37.15
CA VAL A 446 16.51 0.34 -36.62
C VAL A 446 16.57 0.57 -35.09
N TYR A 447 17.21 -0.27 -34.29
CA TYR A 447 16.80 -0.33 -32.87
C TYR A 447 17.40 0.69 -31.91
N CYS A 448 18.52 1.34 -32.20
CA CYS A 448 19.10 2.29 -31.24
C CYS A 448 19.45 3.65 -31.85
N GLY A 449 18.60 4.64 -31.53
CA GLY A 449 18.77 6.03 -31.92
C GLY A 449 19.49 6.89 -30.88
N CYS A 450 20.11 6.28 -29.85
CA CYS A 450 20.70 7.05 -28.77
C CYS A 450 22.03 7.70 -29.18
N GLN A 451 22.09 9.02 -29.12
CA GLN A 451 23.31 9.77 -29.43
C GLN A 451 24.34 9.60 -28.30
N GLY A 452 25.56 9.19 -28.66
CA GLY A 452 26.67 9.01 -27.69
C GLY A 452 26.56 7.76 -26.81
N CYS A 453 25.71 6.80 -27.18
CA CYS A 453 25.59 5.53 -26.45
C CYS A 453 26.60 4.48 -26.92
N SER A 454 27.08 3.67 -25.97
CA SER A 454 27.91 2.49 -26.25
C SER A 454 27.04 1.24 -26.25
N TYR A 455 27.27 0.36 -27.24
CA TYR A 455 26.49 -0.86 -27.43
C TYR A 455 27.37 -2.09 -27.30
N TYR A 456 26.89 -3.06 -26.54
CA TYR A 456 27.47 -4.40 -26.50
C TYR A 456 26.41 -5.43 -26.85
N ILE A 457 26.70 -6.25 -27.86
CA ILE A 457 25.81 -7.31 -28.31
C ILE A 457 26.51 -8.64 -28.02
N GLN A 458 25.95 -9.44 -27.12
CA GLN A 458 26.35 -10.82 -26.94
C GLN A 458 25.29 -11.73 -27.57
N LEU A 459 25.63 -12.22 -28.76
CA LEU A 459 24.87 -13.27 -29.45
C LEU A 459 25.34 -14.63 -28.92
N ASP A 460 24.81 -15.05 -27.78
CA ASP A 460 24.80 -16.49 -27.54
C ASP A 460 23.73 -17.08 -28.47
N LEU A 461 24.07 -18.14 -29.21
CA LEU A 461 23.11 -18.85 -30.06
C LEU A 461 21.99 -19.40 -29.18
N VAL A 462 20.92 -18.63 -29.02
CA VAL A 462 19.70 -19.08 -28.36
C VAL A 462 19.20 -20.26 -29.17
N ASN A 463 19.27 -21.46 -28.59
CA ASN A 463 18.79 -22.67 -29.26
C ASN A 463 17.27 -22.55 -29.36
N LEU A 464 16.76 -22.21 -30.55
CA LEU A 464 15.33 -22.07 -30.86
C LEU A 464 14.49 -23.27 -30.36
N ASN A 465 15.10 -24.46 -30.25
CA ASN A 465 14.46 -25.68 -29.77
C ASN A 465 14.19 -25.75 -28.26
N GLN A 466 14.82 -24.91 -27.43
CA GLN A 466 14.46 -24.82 -26.00
C GLN A 466 13.15 -24.06 -25.77
N TYR A 467 12.64 -23.36 -26.79
CA TYR A 467 11.52 -22.42 -26.66
C TYR A 467 10.22 -22.87 -27.34
N SER A 468 10.27 -23.92 -28.17
CA SER A 468 9.09 -24.52 -28.80
C SER A 468 8.33 -25.51 -27.90
N SER A 469 8.68 -25.60 -26.61
CA SER A 469 8.12 -26.59 -25.67
C SER A 469 7.44 -26.00 -24.43
N GLN A 470 7.17 -24.69 -24.37
CA GLN A 470 6.43 -24.06 -23.27
C GLN A 470 5.20 -23.29 -23.73
#